data_AF-A0A6P6XSI2-F1
#
_entry.id   AF-A0A6P6XSI2-F1
#
_cell.length_a   1.000
_cell.length_b   1.000
_cell.length_c   1.000
_cell.angle_alpha   90.00
_cell.angle_beta   90.00
_cell.angle_gamma   90.00
#
_symmetry.space_group_name_H-M   'P 1'
#
loop_
_entity.id
_entity.type
_entity.pdbx_description
1 polymer ?
#
loop_
_entity_poly.entity_id
_entity_poly.type
_entity_poly.pdbx_seq_one_letter_code
_entity_poly.pdbx_strand_id
1 'polypeptide(L)'
;MERKMADFDNDDSDDEEKRKKYHPFTATDVQKIRLEKLMANIDKPIEIPVGPKSKKFATPPEFVRNVMGSSAGAGSGEFHVYRHLRRKEYARLNFIETQAKNEQLDEEYRKKLEENQRKLEESTAKRRAKRLKKKEKLKAKKKMRPNDDDCKPNSNVDDDKNDDSADSND
;
A
#
# COMPACT_ATOMS: atom_id res chain seq x y z
N MET A 1 -32.18 -64.91 40.17
CA MET A 1 -32.09 -63.80 39.20
C MET A 1 -31.10 -62.81 39.77
N GLU A 2 -29.87 -62.82 39.25
CA GLU A 2 -28.82 -61.93 39.74
C GLU A 2 -27.94 -61.56 38.53
N ARG A 3 -27.84 -60.26 38.24
CA ARG A 3 -26.87 -59.58 37.37
C ARG A 3 -27.19 -58.08 37.43
N LYS A 4 -26.51 -57.35 38.32
CA LYS A 4 -25.32 -56.51 38.09
C LYS A 4 -25.66 -55.17 37.42
N MET A 5 -25.62 -54.11 38.22
CA MET A 5 -25.42 -52.72 37.80
C MET A 5 -24.22 -52.66 36.85
N ALA A 6 -24.41 -52.01 35.70
CA ALA A 6 -23.32 -51.52 34.87
C ALA A 6 -23.35 -50.00 35.00
N ASP A 7 -22.35 -49.46 35.69
CA ASP A 7 -22.06 -48.04 35.76
C ASP A 7 -21.79 -47.54 34.33
N PHE A 8 -22.60 -46.59 33.87
CA PHE A 8 -22.39 -45.88 32.61
C PHE A 8 -21.54 -44.66 32.94
N ASP A 9 -20.22 -44.81 32.79
CA ASP A 9 -19.26 -43.72 32.95
C ASP A 9 -19.59 -42.58 31.97
N ASN A 10 -19.89 -41.41 32.53
CA ASN A 10 -20.05 -40.14 31.83
C ASN A 10 -18.68 -39.68 31.26
N ASP A 11 -18.38 -40.09 30.04
CA ASP A 11 -17.16 -39.68 29.32
C ASP A 11 -17.45 -38.77 28.10
N ASP A 12 -18.61 -38.10 28.10
CA ASP A 12 -19.03 -37.17 27.02
C ASP A 12 -18.86 -35.68 27.40
N SER A 13 -18.38 -35.43 28.62
CA SER A 13 -18.23 -34.06 29.17
C SER A 13 -17.01 -33.31 28.62
N ASP A 14 -15.95 -34.03 28.26
CA ASP A 14 -14.64 -33.44 27.90
C ASP A 14 -14.55 -32.98 26.44
N ASP A 15 -15.42 -33.47 25.55
CA ASP A 15 -15.43 -33.09 24.14
C ASP A 15 -16.38 -31.92 23.83
N GLU A 16 -17.38 -31.65 24.68
CA GLU A 16 -18.21 -30.44 24.59
C GLU A 16 -17.44 -29.16 24.98
N GLU A 17 -16.52 -29.24 25.96
CA GLU A 17 -15.71 -28.09 26.38
C GLU A 17 -14.78 -27.58 25.27
N LYS A 18 -14.27 -28.48 24.42
CA LYS A 18 -13.40 -28.16 23.27
C LYS A 18 -14.13 -27.43 22.14
N ARG A 19 -15.48 -27.43 22.13
CA ARG A 19 -16.31 -26.79 21.10
C ARG A 19 -16.93 -25.46 21.53
N LYS A 20 -16.53 -24.89 22.67
CA LYS A 20 -16.92 -23.51 23.02
C LYS A 20 -16.23 -22.55 22.03
N LYS A 21 -17.01 -21.95 21.12
CA LYS A 21 -16.53 -20.92 20.18
C LYS A 21 -15.99 -19.74 20.98
N TYR A 22 -14.68 -19.65 21.13
CA TYR A 22 -14.01 -18.52 21.77
C TYR A 22 -14.26 -17.27 20.93
N HIS A 23 -15.03 -16.31 21.45
CA HIS A 23 -15.25 -15.03 20.80
C HIS A 23 -14.11 -14.07 21.17
N PRO A 24 -13.26 -13.66 20.21
CA PRO A 24 -12.18 -12.75 20.53
C PRO A 24 -12.74 -11.37 20.87
N PHE A 25 -12.42 -10.86 22.05
CA PHE A 25 -12.86 -9.54 22.52
C PHE A 25 -11.86 -8.43 22.12
N THR A 26 -10.56 -8.75 22.10
CA THR A 26 -9.49 -7.80 21.83
C THR A 26 -8.75 -8.13 20.52
N ALA A 27 -8.12 -7.13 19.89
CA ALA A 27 -7.24 -7.35 18.74
C ALA A 27 -6.10 -8.35 19.03
N THR A 28 -5.60 -8.36 20.27
CA THR A 28 -4.59 -9.31 20.76
C THR A 28 -5.14 -10.74 20.82
N ASP A 29 -6.41 -10.93 21.18
CA ASP A 29 -7.05 -12.25 21.21
C ASP A 29 -7.22 -12.81 19.80
N VAL A 30 -7.57 -11.97 18.82
CA VAL A 30 -7.60 -12.36 17.40
C VAL A 30 -6.22 -12.81 16.91
N GLN A 31 -5.16 -12.11 17.33
CA GLN A 31 -3.78 -12.47 16.98
C GLN A 31 -3.35 -13.77 17.65
N LYS A 32 -3.67 -13.97 18.94
CA LYS A 32 -3.39 -15.22 19.68
C LYS A 32 -4.01 -16.42 18.99
N ILE A 33 -5.30 -16.36 18.66
CA ILE A 33 -6.01 -17.46 17.97
C ILE A 33 -5.38 -17.77 16.60
N ARG A 34 -5.00 -16.73 15.84
CA ARG A 34 -4.32 -16.91 14.55
C ARG A 34 -2.95 -17.56 14.73
N LEU A 35 -2.20 -17.14 15.76
CA LEU A 35 -0.87 -17.65 16.08
C LEU A 35 -0.93 -19.11 16.55
N GLU A 36 -1.82 -19.45 17.47
CA GLU A 36 -2.08 -20.82 17.91
C GLU A 36 -2.41 -21.75 16.73
N LYS A 37 -3.25 -21.27 15.80
CA LYS A 37 -3.59 -22.03 14.58
C LYS A 37 -2.39 -22.26 13.66
N LEU A 38 -1.47 -21.29 13.55
CA LEU A 38 -0.24 -21.42 12.78
C LEU A 38 0.75 -22.36 13.48
N MET A 39 0.89 -22.26 14.81
CA MET A 39 1.76 -23.11 15.61
C MET A 39 1.28 -24.56 15.72
N ALA A 40 -0.02 -24.83 15.54
CA ALA A 40 -0.54 -26.19 15.49
C ALA A 40 -0.03 -27.00 14.28
N ASN A 41 0.40 -26.33 13.19
CA ASN A 41 0.89 -27.00 11.97
C ASN A 41 2.18 -26.32 11.47
N ILE A 42 3.28 -26.53 12.19
CA ILE A 42 4.57 -25.88 11.91
C ILE A 42 5.17 -26.36 10.58
N ASP A 43 4.99 -27.64 10.23
CA ASP A 43 5.59 -28.24 9.03
C ASP A 43 4.91 -27.80 7.71
N LYS A 44 3.71 -27.20 7.79
CA LYS A 44 2.99 -26.76 6.59
C LYS A 44 3.51 -25.38 6.16
N PRO A 45 4.07 -25.23 4.95
CA PRO A 45 4.47 -23.92 4.46
C PRO A 45 3.25 -22.99 4.32
N ILE A 46 3.40 -21.75 4.79
CA ILE A 46 2.36 -20.73 4.74
C ILE A 46 2.45 -19.99 3.40
N GLU A 47 1.39 -20.03 2.60
CA GLU A 47 1.27 -19.22 1.40
C GLU A 47 0.81 -17.80 1.76
N ILE A 48 1.71 -16.83 1.67
CA ILE A 48 1.36 -15.42 1.80
C ILE A 48 0.62 -15.00 0.52
N PRO A 49 -0.61 -14.47 0.62
CA PRO A 49 -1.34 -14.05 -0.57
C PRO A 49 -0.56 -12.92 -1.25
N VAL A 50 -0.20 -13.16 -2.51
CA VAL A 50 0.36 -12.11 -3.36
C VAL A 50 -0.74 -11.07 -3.61
N GLY A 51 -0.38 -9.79 -3.64
CA GLY A 51 -1.33 -8.69 -3.80
C GLY A 51 -2.27 -8.85 -5.01
N PRO A 52 -3.41 -8.14 -5.03
CA PRO A 52 -4.40 -8.29 -6.08
C PRO A 52 -3.78 -8.02 -7.45
N LYS A 53 -3.91 -8.98 -8.37
CA LYS A 53 -3.43 -8.81 -9.75
C LYS A 53 -4.27 -7.74 -10.46
N SER A 54 -3.64 -6.95 -11.32
CA SER A 54 -4.36 -6.00 -12.16
C SER A 54 -5.39 -6.75 -13.02
N LYS A 55 -6.57 -6.14 -13.22
CA LYS A 55 -7.60 -6.71 -14.08
C LYS A 55 -7.06 -6.76 -15.50
N LYS A 56 -7.12 -7.93 -16.14
CA LYS A 56 -6.72 -8.15 -17.54
C LYS A 56 -7.94 -8.66 -18.31
N PHE A 57 -8.11 -8.22 -19.55
CA PHE A 57 -9.08 -8.87 -20.44
C PHE A 57 -8.52 -10.17 -20.99
N ALA A 58 -9.40 -11.15 -21.15
CA ALA A 58 -9.09 -12.32 -21.94
C ALA A 58 -8.72 -11.87 -23.36
N THR A 59 -7.58 -12.37 -23.85
CA THR A 59 -7.17 -12.15 -25.24
C THR A 59 -8.26 -12.69 -26.17
N PRO A 60 -8.62 -11.95 -27.23
CA PRO A 60 -9.58 -12.46 -28.20
C PRO A 60 -9.04 -13.76 -28.81
N PRO A 61 -9.89 -14.76 -29.06
CA PRO A 61 -9.46 -15.99 -29.73
C PRO A 61 -9.00 -15.68 -31.15
N GLU A 62 -7.91 -16.31 -31.58
CA GLU A 62 -7.33 -16.12 -32.91
C GLU A 62 -8.28 -16.56 -34.03
N PHE A 63 -8.90 -17.74 -33.88
CA PHE A 63 -9.81 -18.31 -34.87
C PHE A 63 -11.21 -18.52 -34.28
N VAL A 64 -12.20 -17.96 -34.96
CA VAL A 64 -13.61 -18.28 -34.74
C VAL A 64 -13.99 -19.38 -35.72
N ARG A 65 -14.29 -20.58 -35.19
CA ARG A 65 -14.57 -21.78 -36.00
C ARG A 65 -16.01 -21.82 -36.54
N ASN A 66 -16.93 -21.11 -35.89
CA ASN A 66 -18.37 -21.23 -36.12
C ASN A 66 -18.92 -20.02 -36.88
N VAL A 67 -18.19 -19.55 -37.89
CA VAL A 67 -18.61 -18.41 -38.70
C VAL A 67 -19.52 -18.90 -39.82
N MET A 68 -20.76 -18.42 -39.83
CA MET A 68 -21.70 -18.67 -40.92
C MET A 68 -21.35 -17.79 -42.12
N GLY A 69 -21.69 -18.22 -43.35
CA GLY A 69 -21.34 -17.50 -44.58
C GLY A 69 -21.86 -16.05 -44.61
N SER A 70 -21.16 -15.17 -45.32
CA SER A 70 -21.44 -13.72 -45.30
C SER A 70 -22.82 -13.31 -45.83
N SER A 71 -23.42 -14.14 -46.69
CA SER A 71 -24.76 -13.93 -47.24
C SER A 71 -25.86 -14.70 -46.49
N ALA A 72 -25.53 -15.41 -45.41
CA ALA A 72 -26.51 -16.13 -44.62
C ALA A 72 -27.35 -15.16 -43.78
N GLY A 73 -28.64 -15.48 -43.60
CA GLY A 73 -29.55 -14.66 -42.79
C GLY A 73 -29.23 -14.68 -41.29
N ALA A 74 -29.91 -13.83 -40.51
CA ALA A 74 -29.74 -13.80 -39.07
C ALA A 74 -30.27 -15.09 -38.41
N GLY A 75 -29.38 -15.85 -37.76
CA GLY A 75 -29.76 -17.02 -36.95
C GLY A 75 -30.33 -16.62 -35.59
N SER A 76 -31.03 -17.54 -34.93
CA SER A 76 -31.64 -17.32 -33.60
C SER A 76 -30.62 -17.03 -32.49
N GLY A 77 -29.37 -17.51 -32.64
CA GLY A 77 -28.27 -17.28 -31.69
C GLY A 77 -27.49 -15.97 -31.91
N GLU A 78 -27.66 -15.31 -33.06
CA GLU A 78 -26.83 -14.17 -33.46
C GLU A 78 -26.99 -12.97 -32.51
N PHE A 79 -28.21 -12.76 -32.01
CA PHE A 79 -28.48 -11.72 -31.02
C PHE A 79 -27.66 -11.91 -29.74
N HIS A 80 -27.53 -13.14 -29.24
CA HIS A 80 -26.76 -13.40 -28.04
C HIS A 80 -25.26 -13.24 -28.29
N VAL A 81 -24.76 -13.65 -29.46
CA VAL A 81 -23.37 -13.43 -29.86
C VAL A 81 -23.04 -11.94 -29.83
N TYR A 82 -23.82 -11.10 -30.51
CA TYR A 82 -23.65 -9.65 -30.49
C TYR A 82 -23.72 -9.07 -29.07
N ARG A 83 -24.71 -9.47 -28.27
CA ARG A 83 -24.88 -9.01 -26.88
C ARG A 83 -23.66 -9.32 -26.00
N HIS A 84 -23.03 -10.48 -26.19
CA HIS A 84 -21.81 -10.85 -25.46
C HIS A 84 -20.59 -10.09 -26.00
N LEU A 85 -20.45 -9.97 -27.31
CA LEU A 85 -19.36 -9.23 -27.95
C LEU A 85 -19.38 -7.75 -27.54
N ARG A 86 -20.55 -7.10 -27.60
CA ARG A 86 -20.72 -5.70 -27.19
C ARG A 86 -20.36 -5.47 -25.74
N ARG A 87 -20.76 -6.37 -24.83
CA ARG A 87 -20.38 -6.27 -23.41
C ARG A 87 -18.88 -6.43 -23.20
N LYS A 88 -18.24 -7.37 -23.90
CA LYS A 88 -16.78 -7.54 -23.86
C LYS A 88 -16.09 -6.28 -24.37
N GLU A 89 -16.56 -5.72 -25.48
CA GLU A 89 -15.95 -4.55 -26.09
C GLU A 89 -16.11 -3.29 -25.24
N TYR A 90 -17.31 -3.06 -24.67
CA TYR A 90 -17.51 -1.93 -23.76
C TYR A 90 -16.69 -2.04 -22.49
N ALA A 91 -16.59 -3.25 -21.92
CA ALA A 91 -15.71 -3.46 -20.79
C ALA A 91 -14.25 -3.15 -21.15
N ARG A 92 -13.80 -3.59 -22.34
CA ARG A 92 -12.45 -3.31 -22.87
C ARG A 92 -12.20 -1.82 -23.05
N LEU A 93 -13.10 -1.10 -23.72
CA LEU A 93 -12.99 0.34 -23.95
C LEU A 93 -12.97 1.12 -22.63
N ASN A 94 -13.90 0.82 -21.72
CA ASN A 94 -13.97 1.48 -20.41
C ASN A 94 -12.69 1.29 -19.60
N PHE A 95 -12.08 0.11 -19.65
CA PHE A 95 -10.81 -0.11 -18.96
C PHE A 95 -9.64 0.62 -19.61
N ILE A 96 -9.57 0.67 -20.94
CA ILE A 96 -8.52 1.45 -21.61
C ILE A 96 -8.64 2.91 -21.21
N GLU A 97 -9.86 3.45 -21.19
CA GLU A 97 -10.13 4.82 -20.79
C GLU A 97 -9.78 5.05 -19.31
N THR A 98 -10.17 4.16 -18.39
CA THR A 98 -9.85 4.32 -16.96
C THR A 98 -8.36 4.17 -16.68
N GLN A 99 -7.67 3.24 -17.36
CA GLN A 99 -6.23 3.08 -17.25
C GLN A 99 -5.50 4.33 -17.75
N ALA A 100 -5.89 4.88 -18.90
CA ALA A 100 -5.29 6.10 -19.43
C ALA A 100 -5.50 7.29 -18.48
N LYS A 101 -6.69 7.44 -17.90
CA LYS A 101 -6.96 8.47 -16.89
C LYS A 101 -6.11 8.29 -15.64
N ASN A 102 -5.99 7.07 -15.12
CA ASN A 102 -5.18 6.79 -13.94
C ASN A 102 -3.70 7.08 -14.21
N GLU A 103 -3.18 6.67 -15.37
CA GLU A 103 -1.79 6.92 -15.77
C GLU A 103 -1.50 8.43 -15.86
N GLN A 104 -2.39 9.22 -16.46
CA GLN A 104 -2.26 10.68 -16.50
C GLN A 104 -2.22 11.29 -15.09
N LEU A 105 -3.13 10.88 -14.20
CA LEU A 105 -3.17 11.36 -12.82
C LEU A 105 -1.91 10.96 -12.04
N ASP A 106 -1.42 9.73 -12.23
CA ASP A 106 -0.20 9.23 -11.59
C ASP A 106 1.03 10.00 -12.08
N GLU A 107 1.13 10.30 -13.37
CA GLU A 107 2.20 11.12 -13.94
C GLU A 107 2.18 12.55 -13.39
N GLU A 108 1.01 13.18 -13.35
CA GLU A 108 0.84 14.52 -12.77
C GLU A 108 1.24 14.55 -11.29
N TYR A 109 0.82 13.53 -10.53
CA TYR A 109 1.16 13.41 -9.13
C TYR A 109 2.67 13.23 -8.93
N ARG A 110 3.31 12.39 -9.73
CA ARG A 110 4.77 12.18 -9.69
C ARG A 110 5.54 13.45 -10.02
N LYS A 111 5.12 14.20 -11.04
CA LYS A 111 5.71 15.50 -11.39
C LYS A 111 5.60 16.49 -10.23
N LYS A 112 4.41 16.61 -9.63
CA LYS A 112 4.19 17.47 -8.44
C LYS A 112 5.08 17.08 -7.26
N LEU A 113 5.25 15.78 -7.00
CA LEU A 113 6.15 15.32 -5.95
C LEU A 113 7.60 15.69 -6.22
N GLU A 114 8.08 15.49 -7.45
CA GLU A 114 9.46 15.83 -7.85
C GLU A 114 9.71 17.34 -7.75
N GLU A 115 8.78 18.16 -8.22
CA GLU A 115 8.88 19.62 -8.12
C GLU A 115 8.93 20.10 -6.66
N ASN A 116 8.09 19.52 -5.80
CA ASN A 116 8.08 19.83 -4.37
C ASN A 116 9.39 19.40 -3.70
N GLN A 117 9.90 18.20 -4.02
CA GLN A 117 11.19 17.75 -3.54
C GLN A 117 12.32 18.68 -3.99
N ARG A 118 12.34 19.08 -5.27
CA ARG A 118 13.34 20.03 -5.80
C ARG A 118 13.29 21.38 -5.08
N LYS A 119 12.09 21.96 -4.90
CA LYS A 119 11.91 23.23 -4.16
C LYS A 119 12.40 23.13 -2.71
N LEU A 120 12.13 22.01 -2.03
CA LEU A 120 12.62 21.74 -0.67
C LEU A 120 14.14 21.56 -0.64
N GLU A 121 14.72 20.84 -1.59
CA GLU A 121 16.16 20.66 -1.70
C GLU A 121 16.89 21.97 -1.99
N GLU A 122 16.37 22.81 -2.89
CA GLU A 122 16.93 24.12 -3.19
C GLU A 122 16.91 25.05 -1.96
N SER A 123 15.78 25.12 -1.26
CA SER A 123 15.65 25.94 -0.05
C SER A 123 16.53 25.43 1.10
N THR A 124 16.57 24.12 1.32
CA THR A 124 17.43 23.51 2.35
C THR A 124 18.92 23.61 2.00
N ALA A 125 19.31 23.49 0.74
CA ALA A 125 20.69 23.68 0.27
C ALA A 125 21.15 25.13 0.44
N LYS A 126 20.30 26.11 0.08
CA LYS A 126 20.57 27.54 0.34
C LYS A 126 20.78 27.80 1.84
N ARG A 127 19.89 27.29 2.70
CA ARG A 127 20.01 27.42 4.18
C ARG A 127 21.25 26.70 4.72
N ARG A 128 21.58 25.51 4.20
CA ARG A 128 22.78 24.74 4.58
C ARG A 128 24.08 25.48 4.18
N ALA A 129 24.15 26.03 2.97
CA ALA A 129 25.28 26.81 2.50
C ALA A 129 25.53 28.06 3.36
N LYS A 130 24.47 28.79 3.75
CA LYS A 130 24.56 29.91 4.69
C LYS A 130 25.17 29.47 6.04
N ARG A 131 24.70 28.36 6.62
CA ARG A 131 25.23 27.82 7.89
C ARG A 131 26.68 27.37 7.79
N LEU A 132 27.08 26.71 6.70
CA LEU A 132 28.47 26.29 6.47
C LEU A 132 29.41 27.48 6.37
N LYS A 133 29.06 28.51 5.58
CA LYS A 133 29.83 29.77 5.51
C LYS A 133 29.97 30.44 6.88
N LYS A 134 28.90 30.48 7.70
CA LYS A 134 28.96 31.02 9.07
C LYS A 134 29.89 30.18 9.98
N LYS A 135 29.81 28.85 9.90
CA LYS A 135 30.66 27.92 10.66
C LYS A 135 32.14 28.05 10.28
N GLU A 136 32.45 28.20 8.99
CA GLU A 136 33.82 28.43 8.50
C GLU A 136 34.38 29.76 9.00
N LYS A 137 33.60 30.85 8.94
CA LYS A 137 33.99 32.15 9.50
C LYS A 137 34.26 32.09 11.01
N LEU A 138 33.43 31.39 11.79
CA LEU A 138 33.66 31.19 13.23
C LEU A 138 34.95 30.39 13.48
N LYS A 139 35.18 29.30 12.74
CA LYS A 139 36.40 28.49 12.85
C LYS A 139 37.65 29.31 12.51
N ALA A 140 37.61 30.12 11.46
CA ALA A 140 38.72 31.00 11.09
C ALA A 140 39.01 32.03 12.21
N LYS A 141 37.98 32.66 12.77
CA LYS A 141 38.13 33.59 13.91
C LYS A 141 38.71 32.91 15.17
N LYS A 142 38.38 31.65 15.43
CA LYS A 142 38.95 30.88 16.55
C LYS A 142 40.42 30.52 16.31
N LYS A 143 40.80 30.17 15.07
CA LYS A 143 42.21 29.90 14.73
C LYS A 143 43.12 31.13 14.84
N MET A 144 42.59 32.33 14.60
CA MET A 144 43.36 33.58 14.75
C MET A 144 43.40 34.10 16.20
N ARG A 145 42.67 33.49 17.14
CA ARG A 145 42.70 33.80 18.58
C ARG A 145 43.00 32.53 19.37
N PRO A 146 44.26 32.07 19.41
CA PRO A 146 44.60 30.80 20.04
C PRO A 146 44.78 30.87 21.57
N ASN A 147 44.70 32.06 22.21
CA ASN A 147 45.15 32.26 23.61
C ASN A 147 44.12 32.88 24.58
N ASP A 148 42.81 32.70 24.39
CA ASP A 148 41.82 33.11 25.41
C ASP A 148 41.00 31.88 25.86
N ASP A 149 41.44 31.24 26.94
CA ASP A 149 40.78 30.07 27.56
C ASP A 149 39.57 30.42 28.46
N ASP A 150 39.19 31.69 28.59
CA ASP A 150 38.07 32.10 29.45
C ASP A 150 36.99 32.87 28.69
N CYS A 151 36.09 32.15 28.00
CA CYS A 151 34.77 32.72 27.70
C CYS A 151 33.70 31.64 27.58
N LYS A 152 32.85 31.57 28.61
CA LYS A 152 31.59 30.81 28.62
C LYS A 152 30.73 31.16 27.39
N PRO A 153 30.11 30.17 26.71
CA PRO A 153 29.31 30.45 25.53
C PRO A 153 27.91 30.95 25.94
N ASN A 154 27.74 32.25 26.10
CA ASN A 154 26.41 32.88 25.99
C ASN A 154 26.21 33.25 24.52
N SER A 155 25.60 32.34 23.74
CA SER A 155 25.23 32.61 22.35
C SER A 155 23.77 33.02 22.27
N ASN A 156 23.48 34.27 22.61
CA ASN A 156 22.32 34.97 22.04
C ASN A 156 22.64 35.18 20.55
N VAL A 157 22.03 34.35 19.70
CA VAL A 157 22.05 34.51 18.24
C VAL A 157 20.62 34.84 17.83
N ASP A 158 20.20 36.04 18.17
CA ASP A 158 19.00 36.67 17.62
C ASP A 158 19.46 37.81 16.71
N ASP A 159 19.49 37.52 15.41
CA ASP A 159 18.89 38.41 14.40
C ASP A 159 18.85 37.62 13.08
N ASP A 160 17.77 36.89 12.85
CA ASP A 160 17.40 36.37 11.53
C ASP A 160 15.95 36.81 11.32
N LYS A 161 15.78 38.08 10.93
CA LYS A 161 14.51 38.58 10.41
C LYS A 161 14.13 37.74 9.19
N ASN A 162 13.14 36.87 9.38
CA ASN A 162 12.42 36.20 8.31
C ASN A 162 11.75 37.27 7.43
N ASP A 163 12.36 37.55 6.29
CA ASP A 163 11.67 38.13 5.14
C ASP A 163 11.23 36.96 4.23
N ASP A 164 10.18 36.26 4.69
CA ASP A 164 9.35 35.41 3.85
C ASP A 164 8.13 36.25 3.45
N SER A 165 8.35 37.24 2.56
CA SER A 165 7.27 37.96 1.90
C SER A 165 7.08 37.44 0.47
N ALA A 166 5.88 36.90 0.25
CA ALA A 166 5.17 36.75 -1.02
C ALA A 166 5.87 36.01 -2.17
N ASP A 167 5.45 34.76 -2.37
CA ASP A 167 5.09 34.32 -3.72
C ASP A 167 3.77 33.52 -3.65
N SER A 168 2.68 34.26 -3.41
CA SER A 168 1.36 33.86 -3.90
C SER A 168 1.26 34.37 -5.32
N ASN A 169 1.43 33.50 -6.31
CA ASN A 169 0.86 33.70 -7.63
C ASN A 169 0.52 32.34 -8.22
N ASP A 170 -0.80 32.17 -8.41
CA ASP A 170 -1.54 31.23 -9.27
C ASP A 170 -1.26 29.71 -9.13
#